data_AF-A0ABD5UTZ5-F1
#
_entry.id   AF-A0ABD5UTZ5-F1
#
_cell.length_a   1.000
_cell.length_b   1.000
_cell.length_c   1.000
_cell.angle_alpha   90.00
_cell.angle_beta   90.00
_cell.angle_gamma   90.00
#
_symmetry.space_group_name_H-M   'P 1'
#
loop_
_entity.id
_entity.type
_entity.pdbx_description
1 polymer ?
#
loop_
_entity_poly.entity_id
_entity_poly.type
_entity_poly.pdbx_seq_one_letter_code
_entity_poly.pdbx_strand_id
1 'polypeptide(L)'
;MELKKIFNEDRAVSPVIGVILMVAITVILAAVIGTFVLGLGDSVGQNAPQASFSYDYNMSATPTEVTVTHEGGDTITSDNANSINITDEAGGSTNWGLDISAGDNKTHTGFSAGDEIRVIWTAPDGSATQTIGSSTAPN
;
A
#
# COMPACT_ATOMS: atom_id res chain seq x y z
N MET A 1 76.72 12.42 8.47
CA MET A 1 75.37 13.03 8.56
C MET A 1 74.35 11.97 8.17
N GLU A 2 74.03 11.09 9.12
CA GLU A 2 73.24 9.87 8.93
C GLU A 2 71.97 9.90 9.77
N LEU A 3 70.99 10.77 9.46
CA LEU A 3 69.74 10.83 10.25
C LEU A 3 68.55 11.43 9.47
N LYS A 4 68.48 11.19 8.15
CA LYS A 4 67.37 11.71 7.32
C LYS A 4 66.63 10.66 6.49
N LYS A 5 66.75 9.39 6.87
CA LYS A 5 66.14 8.24 6.17
C LYS A 5 64.98 7.56 6.91
N ILE A 6 64.51 8.09 8.05
CA ILE A 6 63.58 7.35 8.95
C ILE A 6 62.14 7.88 8.97
N PHE A 7 61.81 9.05 8.39
CA PHE A 7 60.42 9.56 8.46
C PHE A 7 59.88 10.10 7.13
N ASN A 8 60.04 9.33 6.06
CA ASN A 8 59.05 9.38 5.00
C ASN A 8 58.61 7.94 4.73
N GLU A 9 57.94 7.37 5.74
CA GLU A 9 56.99 6.29 5.54
C GLU A 9 55.75 6.83 4.82
N ASP A 10 55.95 7.47 3.67
CA ASP A 10 54.92 7.47 2.65
C ASP A 10 54.86 6.03 2.16
N ARG A 11 54.18 5.17 2.93
CA ARG A 11 53.55 3.96 2.41
C ARG A 11 52.54 4.47 1.40
N ALA A 12 53.05 4.78 0.22
CA ALA A 12 52.28 5.02 -0.97
C ALA A 12 51.51 3.74 -1.18
N VAL A 13 50.27 3.75 -0.69
CA VAL A 13 49.28 2.75 -1.02
C VAL A 13 49.34 2.64 -2.54
N SER A 14 49.64 1.45 -3.05
CA SER A 14 49.93 1.31 -4.49
C SER A 14 48.74 1.87 -5.27
N PRO A 15 48.96 2.53 -6.43
CA PRO A 15 47.87 3.08 -7.24
C PRO A 15 46.72 2.07 -7.47
N VAL A 16 47.06 0.78 -7.48
CA VAL A 16 46.13 -0.34 -7.63
C VAL A 16 45.24 -0.55 -6.40
N ILE A 17 45.77 -0.47 -5.19
CA ILE A 17 44.96 -0.68 -3.97
C ILE A 17 43.95 0.46 -3.78
N GLY A 18 44.32 1.70 -4.12
CA GLY A 18 43.40 2.83 -4.10
C GLY A 18 42.24 2.66 -5.08
N VAL A 19 42.54 2.18 -6.29
CA VAL A 19 41.50 1.89 -7.31
C VAL A 19 40.59 0.75 -6.85
N ILE A 20 41.14 -0.33 -6.31
CA ILE A 20 40.33 -1.46 -5.82
C ILE A 20 39.40 -1.01 -4.69
N LEU A 21 39.88 -0.20 -3.74
CA LEU A 21 39.05 0.31 -2.65
C LEU A 21 37.94 1.24 -3.14
N MET A 22 38.23 2.14 -4.07
CA MET A 22 37.24 3.05 -4.65
C MET A 22 36.16 2.28 -5.42
N VAL A 23 36.56 1.28 -6.21
CA VAL A 23 35.63 0.43 -6.95
C VAL A 23 34.79 -0.42 -5.99
N ALA A 24 35.38 -1.00 -4.94
CA ALA A 24 34.65 -1.82 -3.98
C ALA A 24 33.52 -1.03 -3.28
N ILE A 25 33.81 0.18 -2.80
CA ILE A 25 32.80 1.02 -2.12
C ILE A 25 31.68 1.41 -3.09
N THR A 26 32.02 1.82 -4.31
CA THR A 26 31.01 2.22 -5.30
C THR A 26 30.13 1.05 -5.74
N VAL A 27 30.68 -0.17 -5.86
CA VAL A 27 29.90 -1.38 -6.15
C VAL A 27 28.94 -1.71 -5.01
N ILE A 28 29.38 -1.61 -3.75
CA ILE A 28 28.51 -1.84 -2.58
C ILE A 28 27.38 -0.80 -2.56
N LEU A 29 27.71 0.49 -2.70
CA LEU A 29 26.71 1.55 -2.68
C LEU A 29 25.71 1.42 -3.83
N ALA A 30 26.18 1.09 -5.03
CA ALA A 30 25.32 0.86 -6.19
C ALA A 30 24.39 -0.34 -5.97
N ALA A 31 24.90 -1.44 -5.40
CA ALA A 31 24.08 -2.61 -5.08
C ALA A 31 23.02 -2.29 -4.02
N VAL A 32 23.39 -1.61 -2.94
CA VAL A 32 22.45 -1.22 -1.87
C VAL A 32 21.35 -0.31 -2.43
N ILE A 33 21.72 0.79 -3.09
CA ILE A 33 20.74 1.73 -3.66
C ILE A 33 19.89 1.02 -4.73
N GLY A 34 20.49 0.16 -5.55
CA GLY A 34 19.77 -0.65 -6.53
C GLY A 34 18.68 -1.52 -5.92
N THR A 35 18.95 -2.18 -4.78
CA THR A 35 17.94 -2.96 -4.06
C THR A 35 16.85 -2.08 -3.44
N PHE A 36 17.18 -0.89 -2.94
CA PHE A 36 16.17 0.06 -2.44
C PHE A 36 15.27 0.58 -3.55
N VAL A 37 15.82 0.97 -4.70
CA VAL A 37 15.03 1.46 -5.84
C VAL A 37 14.14 0.37 -6.42
N LEU A 38 14.65 -0.86 -6.54
CA LEU A 38 13.85 -1.99 -7.00
C LEU A 38 12.75 -2.39 -5.99
N GLY A 39 13.03 -2.32 -4.69
CA GLY A 39 12.05 -2.56 -3.63
C GLY A 39 10.94 -1.50 -3.53
N LEU A 40 11.24 -0.24 -3.90
CA LEU A 40 10.21 0.80 -4.04
C LEU A 40 9.31 0.56 -5.27
N GLY A 41 9.83 -0.04 -6.35
CA GLY A 41 9.02 -0.38 -7.53
C GLY A 41 7.85 -1.32 -7.22
N ASP A 42 8.07 -2.27 -6.30
CA ASP A 42 7.07 -3.25 -5.87
C ASP A 42 5.93 -2.62 -5.04
N SER A 43 6.22 -1.52 -4.34
CA SER A 43 5.25 -0.77 -3.53
C SER A 43 4.55 0.36 -4.30
N VAL A 44 5.07 0.76 -5.46
CA VAL A 44 4.49 1.84 -6.28
C VAL A 44 3.48 1.31 -7.31
N GLY A 45 3.52 0.02 -7.66
CA GLY A 45 2.67 -0.57 -8.70
C GLY A 45 1.26 -1.00 -8.28
N GLN A 46 0.97 -1.10 -6.97
CA GLN A 46 -0.26 -1.74 -6.46
C GLN A 46 -0.91 -0.94 -5.33
N ASN A 47 -0.88 0.39 -5.42
CA ASN A 47 -1.58 1.22 -4.45
C ASN A 47 -3.08 1.18 -4.72
N ALA A 48 -3.85 0.85 -3.68
CA ALA A 48 -5.29 0.91 -3.74
C ALA A 48 -5.74 2.35 -4.08
N PRO A 49 -6.83 2.53 -4.84
CA PRO A 49 -7.38 3.84 -5.18
C PRO A 49 -7.71 4.64 -3.90
N GLN A 50 -7.45 5.94 -3.93
CA GLN A 50 -7.77 6.84 -2.83
C GLN A 50 -9.21 7.33 -2.98
N ALA A 51 -10.13 6.62 -2.34
CA ALA A 51 -11.57 6.90 -2.35
C ALA A 51 -12.07 7.25 -0.94
N SER A 52 -13.07 8.11 -0.87
CA SER A 52 -13.79 8.46 0.35
C SER A 52 -15.19 7.85 0.32
N PHE A 53 -15.61 7.27 1.45
CA PHE A 53 -16.89 6.59 1.58
C PHE A 53 -17.72 7.21 2.70
N SER A 54 -19.02 7.37 2.46
CA SER A 54 -20.01 7.66 3.50
C SER A 54 -20.83 6.42 3.81
N TYR A 55 -21.31 6.33 5.05
CA TYR A 55 -22.02 5.16 5.58
C TYR A 55 -23.33 5.65 6.21
N ASP A 56 -24.46 5.24 5.63
CA ASP A 56 -25.80 5.49 6.16
C ASP A 56 -26.35 4.20 6.77
N TYR A 57 -26.50 4.17 8.10
CA TYR A 57 -26.94 3.01 8.85
C TYR A 57 -28.44 3.07 9.14
N ASN A 58 -29.18 2.08 8.67
CA ASN A 58 -30.56 1.84 9.02
C ASN A 58 -30.68 0.66 10.00
N MET A 59 -30.56 0.99 11.29
CA MET A 59 -30.68 0.02 12.39
C MET A 59 -32.13 -0.46 12.62
N SER A 60 -33.12 0.18 12.01
CA SER A 60 -34.54 -0.18 12.15
C SER A 60 -35.03 -1.18 11.08
N ALA A 61 -34.23 -1.41 10.03
CA ALA A 61 -34.55 -2.39 8.99
C ALA A 61 -34.41 -3.83 9.53
N THR A 62 -35.08 -4.79 8.88
CA THR A 62 -34.97 -6.22 9.21
C THR A 62 -34.76 -7.03 7.93
N PRO A 63 -33.53 -7.50 7.64
CA PRO A 63 -32.29 -7.32 8.41
C PRO A 63 -31.82 -5.85 8.44
N THR A 64 -30.92 -5.51 9.36
CA THR A 64 -30.23 -4.21 9.42
C THR A 64 -29.53 -3.91 8.09
N GLU A 65 -29.50 -2.64 7.70
CA GLU A 65 -28.96 -2.22 6.41
C GLU A 65 -27.97 -1.06 6.57
N VAL A 66 -26.92 -1.06 5.76
CA VAL A 66 -25.98 0.05 5.64
C VAL A 66 -25.82 0.36 4.16
N THR A 67 -26.04 1.61 3.79
CA THR A 67 -25.77 2.09 2.44
C THR A 67 -24.42 2.77 2.44
N VAL A 68 -23.46 2.16 1.75
CA VAL A 68 -22.13 2.73 1.55
C VAL A 68 -22.15 3.51 0.24
N THR A 69 -21.77 4.78 0.27
CA THR A 69 -21.72 5.64 -0.91
C THR A 69 -20.30 6.08 -1.17
N HIS A 70 -19.89 6.04 -2.43
CA HIS A 70 -18.62 6.61 -2.86
C HIS A 70 -18.77 8.14 -2.96
N GLU A 71 -18.25 8.89 -1.99
CA GLU A 71 -18.41 10.35 -1.90
C GLU A 71 -17.50 11.08 -2.90
N GLY A 72 -16.32 10.52 -3.17
CA GLY A 72 -15.34 11.13 -4.06
C GLY A 72 -13.95 10.50 -3.97
N GLY A 73 -13.03 11.02 -4.77
CA GLY A 73 -11.69 10.44 -4.94
C GLY A 73 -11.55 9.73 -6.28
N ASP A 74 -10.67 8.74 -6.32
CA ASP A 74 -10.38 7.95 -7.52
C ASP A 74 -11.57 7.07 -7.90
N THR A 75 -11.91 7.02 -9.20
CA THR A 75 -12.88 6.06 -9.72
C THR A 75 -12.32 4.65 -9.68
N ILE A 76 -13.15 3.67 -9.32
CA ILE A 76 -12.74 2.27 -9.21
C ILE A 76 -13.27 1.50 -10.42
N THR A 77 -12.37 1.06 -11.30
CA THR A 77 -12.70 0.37 -12.56
C THR A 77 -11.95 -0.96 -12.63
N SER A 78 -12.18 -1.73 -13.69
CA SER A 78 -11.41 -2.97 -13.95
C SER A 78 -9.91 -2.75 -14.14
N ASP A 79 -9.48 -1.51 -14.40
CA ASP A 79 -8.06 -1.20 -14.61
C ASP A 79 -7.28 -1.12 -13.29
N ASN A 80 -7.95 -0.75 -12.20
CA ASN A 80 -7.33 -0.53 -10.89
C ASN A 80 -7.90 -1.41 -9.77
N ALA A 81 -8.93 -2.23 -10.03
CA ALA A 81 -9.47 -3.19 -9.08
C ALA A 81 -9.94 -4.47 -9.79
N ASN A 82 -9.76 -5.61 -9.12
CA ASN A 82 -10.42 -6.86 -9.50
C ASN A 82 -11.81 -6.98 -8.84
N SER A 83 -11.92 -6.55 -7.58
CA SER A 83 -13.20 -6.54 -6.87
C SER A 83 -13.21 -5.55 -5.71
N ILE A 84 -14.39 -4.99 -5.45
CA ILE A 84 -14.70 -4.25 -4.22
C ILE A 84 -15.77 -5.01 -3.44
N ASN A 85 -15.48 -5.31 -2.18
CA ASN A 85 -16.40 -6.01 -1.29
C ASN A 85 -16.64 -5.19 -0.03
N ILE A 86 -17.90 -5.09 0.39
CA ILE A 86 -18.28 -4.58 1.69
C ILE A 86 -18.42 -5.77 2.62
N THR A 87 -17.68 -5.78 3.73
CA THR A 87 -17.69 -6.87 4.70
C THR A 87 -17.99 -6.37 6.10
N ASP A 88 -18.74 -7.15 6.86
CA ASP A 88 -18.95 -6.94 8.29
C ASP A 88 -18.01 -7.82 9.14
N GLU A 89 -18.05 -7.64 10.46
CA GLU A 89 -17.26 -8.39 11.43
C GLU A 89 -17.76 -9.84 11.63
N ALA A 90 -19.05 -10.08 11.42
CA ALA A 90 -19.66 -11.41 11.48
C ALA A 90 -19.35 -12.28 10.24
N GLY A 91 -18.69 -11.71 9.22
CA GLY A 91 -18.22 -12.40 8.02
C GLY A 91 -19.20 -12.35 6.85
N GLY A 92 -20.27 -11.56 6.93
CA GLY A 92 -21.08 -11.24 5.76
C GLY A 92 -20.28 -10.40 4.77
N SER A 93 -20.59 -10.58 3.49
CA SER A 93 -19.89 -9.92 2.39
C SER A 93 -20.85 -9.60 1.27
N THR A 94 -20.74 -8.40 0.72
CA THR A 94 -21.50 -7.93 -0.43
C THR A 94 -20.53 -7.38 -1.46
N ASN A 95 -20.52 -8.00 -2.64
CA ASN A 95 -19.76 -7.49 -3.78
C ASN A 95 -20.45 -6.23 -4.31
N TRP A 96 -19.74 -5.11 -4.31
CA TRP A 96 -20.23 -3.85 -4.86
C TRP A 96 -20.32 -3.95 -6.38
N GLY A 97 -19.23 -4.39 -7.01
CA GLY A 97 -18.99 -4.39 -8.44
C GLY A 97 -17.72 -3.61 -8.78
N LEU A 98 -17.64 -3.20 -10.05
CA LEU A 98 -16.62 -2.31 -10.60
C LEU A 98 -17.33 -1.12 -11.28
N ASP A 99 -16.55 -0.20 -11.83
CA ASP A 99 -17.01 1.06 -12.43
C ASP A 99 -17.76 1.95 -11.43
N ILE A 100 -17.19 2.06 -10.24
CA ILE A 100 -17.71 2.87 -9.13
C ILE A 100 -17.14 4.28 -9.24
N SER A 101 -18.04 5.25 -9.26
CA SER A 101 -17.75 6.67 -9.35
C SER A 101 -18.44 7.45 -8.23
N ALA A 102 -18.13 8.74 -8.11
CA ALA A 102 -18.73 9.59 -7.07
C ALA A 102 -20.27 9.62 -7.21
N GLY A 103 -20.97 9.30 -6.11
CA GLY A 103 -22.42 9.21 -6.04
C GLY A 103 -22.98 7.78 -6.15
N ASP A 104 -22.17 6.82 -6.60
CA ASP A 104 -22.59 5.41 -6.61
C ASP A 104 -22.66 4.87 -5.19
N ASN A 105 -23.61 3.97 -4.94
CA ASN A 105 -23.82 3.38 -3.63
C ASN A 105 -24.13 1.89 -3.71
N LYS A 106 -23.92 1.21 -2.57
CA LYS A 106 -24.28 -0.19 -2.39
C LYS A 106 -24.78 -0.43 -0.98
N THR A 107 -25.87 -1.18 -0.89
CA THR A 107 -26.41 -1.63 0.39
C THR A 107 -25.82 -2.97 0.78
N HIS A 108 -25.37 -3.06 2.03
CA HIS A 108 -24.97 -4.29 2.71
C HIS A 108 -25.92 -4.52 3.90
N THR A 109 -26.18 -5.77 4.24
CA THR A 109 -27.24 -6.12 5.20
C THR A 109 -26.84 -7.23 6.15
N GLY A 110 -27.41 -7.24 7.35
CA GLY A 110 -27.28 -8.36 8.30
C GLY A 110 -26.14 -8.25 9.31
N PHE A 111 -25.65 -7.04 9.56
CA PHE A 111 -24.65 -6.73 10.59
C PHE A 111 -25.32 -6.34 11.93
N SER A 112 -24.57 -6.39 13.01
CA SER A 112 -25.03 -6.03 14.36
C SER A 112 -24.57 -4.62 14.76
N ALA A 113 -25.24 -4.06 15.78
CA ALA A 113 -24.79 -2.84 16.44
C ALA A 113 -23.36 -3.02 16.99
N GLY A 114 -22.48 -2.06 16.68
CA GLY A 114 -21.07 -2.12 17.07
C GLY A 114 -20.15 -2.87 16.10
N ASP A 115 -20.67 -3.55 15.07
CA ASP A 115 -19.84 -4.23 14.08
C ASP A 115 -19.06 -3.22 13.22
N GLU A 116 -17.82 -3.56 12.87
CA GLU A 116 -17.05 -2.79 11.89
C GLU A 116 -17.41 -3.19 10.45
N ILE A 117 -17.94 -2.23 9.69
CA ILE A 117 -18.16 -2.36 8.24
C ILE A 117 -16.93 -1.87 7.51
N ARG A 118 -16.37 -2.70 6.64
CA ARG A 118 -15.14 -2.44 5.89
C ARG A 118 -15.39 -2.52 4.40
N VAL A 119 -14.81 -1.59 3.65
CA VAL A 119 -14.73 -1.61 2.19
C VAL A 119 -13.35 -2.16 1.84
N ILE A 120 -13.34 -3.35 1.26
CA ILE A 120 -12.14 -4.10 0.91
C ILE A 120 -11.95 -4.05 -0.60
N TRP A 121 -10.80 -3.52 -1.01
CA TRP A 121 -10.31 -3.53 -2.38
C TRP A 121 -9.36 -4.68 -2.62
N THR A 122 -9.47 -5.29 -3.80
CA THR A 122 -8.53 -6.31 -4.29
C THR A 122 -7.89 -5.83 -5.58
N ALA A 123 -6.57 -5.94 -5.66
CA ALA A 123 -5.76 -5.54 -6.82
C ALA A 123 -6.22 -6.22 -8.12
N PRO A 124 -6.04 -5.62 -9.31
CA PRO A 124 -6.45 -6.18 -10.59
C PRO A 124 -5.96 -7.61 -10.86
N ASP A 125 -4.75 -7.94 -10.38
CA ASP A 125 -4.12 -9.25 -10.52
C ASP A 125 -4.42 -10.20 -9.33
N GLY A 126 -5.18 -9.74 -8.34
CA GLY A 126 -5.47 -10.47 -7.11
C GLY A 126 -4.30 -10.62 -6.14
N SER A 127 -3.16 -9.97 -6.40
CA SER A 127 -1.92 -10.13 -5.61
C SER A 127 -2.00 -9.48 -4.23
N ALA A 128 -2.82 -8.44 -4.09
CA ALA A 128 -2.97 -7.65 -2.87
C ALA A 128 -4.44 -7.38 -2.56
N THR A 129 -4.74 -7.25 -1.27
CA THR A 129 -6.07 -6.85 -0.76
C THR A 129 -5.87 -5.85 0.37
N GLN A 130 -6.64 -4.76 0.37
CA GLN A 130 -6.50 -3.65 1.32
C GLN A 130 -7.88 -3.12 1.73
N THR A 131 -8.01 -2.73 3.00
CA THR A 131 -9.19 -1.98 3.46
C THR A 131 -9.00 -0.51 3.09
N ILE A 132 -9.91 0.03 2.27
CA ILE A 132 -9.87 1.41 1.77
C ILE A 132 -10.89 2.33 2.46
N GLY A 133 -11.79 1.77 3.25
CA GLY A 133 -12.70 2.51 4.12
C GLY A 133 -13.22 1.61 5.22
N SER A 134 -13.45 2.15 6.41
CA SER A 134 -14.19 1.45 7.45
C SER A 134 -15.02 2.40 8.30
N SER A 135 -16.08 1.87 8.90
CA SER A 135 -16.97 2.59 9.81
C SER A 135 -17.66 1.60 10.75
N THR A 136 -17.79 1.98 12.02
CA THR A 136 -18.45 1.17 13.05
C THR A 136 -19.95 1.46 13.08
N ALA A 137 -20.76 0.40 13.07
CA ALA A 137 -22.21 0.52 13.17
C ALA A 137 -22.62 1.17 14.51
N PRO A 138 -23.59 2.11 14.49
CA PRO A 138 -24.08 2.74 15.70
C PRO A 138 -24.77 1.74 16.63
N ASN A 139 -24.85 2.08 17.93
CA ASN A 139 -25.53 1.29 18.95
C ASN A 139 -27.05 1.49 18.93
#